data_AF-A0A954TGM8-F1
#
_entry.id   AF-A0A954TGM8-F1
#
_cell.length_a   1.000
_cell.length_b   1.000
_cell.length_c   1.000
_cell.angle_alpha   90.00
_cell.angle_beta   90.00
_cell.angle_gamma   90.00
#
_symmetry.space_group_name_H-M   'P 1'
#
loop_
_entity.id
_entity.type
_entity.pdbx_description
1 polymer ?
#
loop_
_entity_poly.entity_id
_entity_poly.type
_entity_poly.pdbx_seq_one_letter_code
_entity_poly.pdbx_strand_id
1 'polypeptide(L)'
;IIFFFSDHGVGLPRAKRWLYDSGTRIPLIVRVPAQFRTDSQALAGSVCNELVSSLDLGMTVLNLAGVPVPGYAQGRAFLGNDLSPERRYVHGARDRMDERYDIIRAVRDHRYRYIRNFEPLKPYYQYMNTPESGALMNQIRIAERSHTLPPAAQLFSTGFKPLEELYDLENDPHEIHNLAADPAQAERLARMRDECLRWQIEIRDLGLVPEAEIEVREQGSESTFDILRSATEASTVVQLVNLAAKASEGLSALSDLKQALQHSDAAVRYWGATGLGNIGEPAAAAAGDLQALLGDPAPSVRIAAARGLCRMGFADQGLPALQEELVSDVQWGRLAAAIALDELDEAARPALASLKDALENQPNKYIVRVANKAVNDLLGTAHEVP
;
A
#
# COMPACT_ATOMS: atom_id res chain seq x y z
N ILE A 1 -14.89 -17.10 -27.39
CA ILE A 1 -14.16 -15.81 -27.45
C ILE A 1 -12.83 -16.04 -26.75
N ILE A 2 -11.71 -15.50 -27.24
CA ILE A 2 -10.38 -15.72 -26.66
C ILE A 2 -9.84 -14.41 -26.11
N PHE A 3 -9.41 -14.40 -24.85
CA PHE A 3 -8.71 -13.29 -24.19
C PHE A 3 -7.25 -13.70 -23.96
N PHE A 4 -6.31 -12.82 -24.29
CA PHE A 4 -4.89 -12.95 -23.99
C PHE A 4 -4.43 -11.71 -23.24
N PHE A 5 -3.93 -11.88 -22.01
CA PHE A 5 -3.52 -10.78 -21.15
C PHE A 5 -2.46 -11.22 -20.13
N SER A 6 -1.86 -10.26 -19.44
CA SER A 6 -0.94 -10.47 -18.31
C SER A 6 -1.64 -10.12 -16.99
N ASP A 7 -1.22 -10.70 -15.87
CA ASP A 7 -1.71 -10.32 -14.54
C ASP A 7 -1.10 -8.99 -14.05
N HIS A 8 0.16 -8.75 -14.40
CA HIS A 8 0.89 -7.52 -14.07
C HIS A 8 1.99 -7.21 -15.11
N GLY A 9 2.70 -6.10 -14.94
CA GLY A 9 3.86 -5.71 -15.74
C GLY A 9 5.10 -6.61 -15.52
N VAL A 10 6.20 -6.29 -16.19
CA VAL A 10 7.41 -7.14 -16.21
C VAL A 10 8.01 -7.32 -14.80
N GLY A 11 8.64 -8.47 -14.55
CA GLY A 11 9.31 -8.80 -13.27
C GLY A 11 10.60 -8.01 -12.97
N LEU A 12 10.64 -6.72 -13.31
CA LEU A 12 11.76 -5.82 -13.05
C LEU A 12 11.43 -4.83 -11.93
N PRO A 13 12.45 -4.29 -11.24
CA PRO A 13 12.31 -3.13 -10.35
C PRO A 13 11.52 -1.98 -11.01
N ARG A 14 10.70 -1.27 -10.22
CA ARG A 14 9.73 -0.26 -10.69
C ARG A 14 8.61 -0.77 -11.62
N ALA A 15 8.54 -2.07 -11.93
CA ALA A 15 7.45 -2.65 -12.73
C ALA A 15 6.54 -3.52 -11.84
N LYS A 16 6.67 -4.85 -11.84
CA LYS A 16 5.91 -5.72 -10.93
C LYS A 16 5.96 -5.18 -9.50
N ARG A 17 4.82 -5.16 -8.82
CA ARG A 17 4.59 -4.58 -7.47
C ARG A 17 4.44 -3.06 -7.41
N TRP A 18 4.60 -2.34 -8.52
CA TRP A 18 4.47 -0.89 -8.57
C TRP A 18 3.29 -0.42 -9.38
N LEU A 19 2.81 0.79 -9.04
CA LEU A 19 1.67 1.44 -9.68
C LEU A 19 2.09 2.43 -10.77
N TYR A 20 3.17 2.12 -11.49
CA TYR A 20 3.59 2.80 -12.73
C TYR A 20 2.98 2.10 -13.95
N ASP A 21 3.01 2.71 -15.13
CA ASP A 21 2.62 2.06 -16.39
C ASP A 21 3.46 0.79 -16.62
N SER A 22 4.75 0.80 -16.30
CA SER A 22 5.63 -0.39 -16.35
C SER A 22 5.12 -1.57 -15.52
N GLY A 23 4.37 -1.32 -14.44
CA GLY A 23 3.81 -2.34 -13.55
C GLY A 23 2.34 -2.67 -13.79
N THR A 24 1.56 -1.73 -14.34
CA THR A 24 0.09 -1.83 -14.41
C THR A 24 -0.47 -1.81 -15.82
N ARG A 25 0.28 -1.33 -16.83
CA ARG A 25 -0.14 -1.38 -18.23
C ARG A 25 0.23 -2.73 -18.82
N ILE A 26 -0.76 -3.63 -18.86
CA ILE A 26 -0.64 -4.99 -19.38
C ILE A 26 -1.10 -5.09 -20.84
N PRO A 27 -0.59 -6.07 -21.61
CA PRO A 27 -1.21 -6.41 -22.89
C PRO A 27 -2.63 -6.96 -22.67
N LEU A 28 -3.56 -6.62 -23.55
CA LEU A 28 -4.88 -7.22 -23.64
C LEU A 28 -5.26 -7.36 -25.12
N ILE A 29 -5.41 -8.60 -25.58
CA ILE A 29 -5.84 -8.92 -26.94
C ILE A 29 -7.09 -9.79 -26.84
N VAL A 30 -8.15 -9.38 -27.52
CA VAL A 30 -9.41 -10.13 -27.54
C VAL A 30 -9.76 -10.54 -28.97
N ARG A 31 -9.96 -11.84 -29.18
CA ARG A 31 -10.46 -12.40 -30.44
C ARG A 31 -11.91 -12.82 -30.26
N VAL A 32 -12.82 -12.04 -30.85
CA VAL A 32 -14.25 -12.34 -30.94
C VAL A 32 -14.54 -13.02 -32.29
N PRO A 33 -14.98 -14.30 -32.33
CA PRO A 33 -15.42 -14.97 -33.55
C PRO A 33 -16.62 -14.26 -34.18
N ALA A 34 -16.73 -14.30 -35.52
CA ALA A 34 -17.75 -13.56 -36.26
C ALA A 34 -19.19 -13.79 -35.77
N GLN A 35 -19.54 -15.03 -35.43
CA GLN A 35 -20.87 -15.39 -34.94
C GLN A 35 -21.25 -14.79 -33.56
N PHE A 36 -20.26 -14.27 -32.82
CA PHE A 36 -20.46 -13.65 -31.50
C PHE A 36 -20.21 -12.13 -31.54
N ARG A 37 -20.01 -11.55 -32.72
CA ARG A 37 -19.78 -10.11 -32.84
C ARG A 37 -21.10 -9.34 -32.78
N THR A 38 -21.04 -8.17 -32.17
CA THR A 38 -22.13 -7.19 -32.12
C THR A 38 -21.76 -6.01 -33.03
N ASP A 39 -22.75 -5.27 -33.53
CA ASP A 39 -22.50 -4.16 -34.47
C ASP A 39 -21.67 -3.02 -33.85
N SER A 40 -21.67 -2.91 -32.53
CA SER A 40 -20.89 -1.94 -31.76
C SER A 40 -19.42 -2.31 -31.57
N GLN A 41 -19.01 -3.54 -31.91
CA GLN A 41 -17.65 -4.01 -31.71
C GLN A 41 -16.71 -3.64 -32.86
N ALA A 42 -15.49 -3.23 -32.50
CA ALA A 42 -14.47 -2.89 -33.46
C ALA A 42 -14.05 -4.09 -34.33
N LEU A 43 -13.64 -3.80 -35.57
CA LEU A 43 -13.22 -4.81 -36.55
C LEU A 43 -11.94 -5.54 -36.12
N ALA A 44 -11.75 -6.75 -36.61
CA ALA A 44 -10.50 -7.49 -36.35
C ALA A 44 -9.27 -6.67 -36.80
N GLY A 45 -8.27 -6.56 -35.92
CA GLY A 45 -7.06 -5.77 -36.16
C GLY A 45 -7.15 -4.31 -35.71
N SER A 46 -8.29 -3.86 -35.18
CA SER A 46 -8.42 -2.52 -34.59
C SER A 46 -7.67 -2.39 -33.26
N VAL A 47 -7.31 -1.16 -32.91
CA VAL A 47 -6.79 -0.78 -31.58
C VAL A 47 -7.87 -0.01 -30.83
N CYS A 48 -8.15 -0.40 -29.59
CA CYS A 48 -9.01 0.35 -28.67
C CYS A 48 -8.15 1.16 -27.70
N ASN A 49 -8.40 2.47 -27.59
CA ASN A 49 -7.68 3.38 -26.69
C ASN A 49 -8.47 3.71 -25.41
N GLU A 50 -9.61 3.03 -25.20
CA GLU A 50 -10.42 3.15 -24.00
C GLU A 50 -9.64 2.70 -22.77
N LEU A 51 -9.89 3.35 -21.63
CA LEU A 51 -9.35 2.90 -20.35
C LEU A 51 -10.09 1.64 -19.89
N VAL A 52 -9.35 0.53 -19.80
CA VAL A 52 -9.84 -0.77 -19.33
C VAL A 52 -9.05 -1.20 -18.09
N SER A 53 -9.75 -1.72 -17.08
CA SER A 53 -9.16 -2.32 -15.88
C SER A 53 -9.22 -3.84 -15.94
N SER A 54 -8.32 -4.55 -15.26
CA SER A 54 -8.41 -6.01 -15.11
C SER A 54 -9.70 -6.44 -14.41
N LEU A 55 -10.28 -5.58 -13.57
CA LEU A 55 -11.60 -5.78 -12.94
C LEU A 55 -12.74 -5.89 -13.96
N ASP A 56 -12.54 -5.34 -15.16
CA ASP A 56 -13.55 -5.33 -16.23
C ASP A 56 -13.67 -6.67 -16.94
N LEU A 57 -12.63 -7.51 -16.89
CA LEU A 57 -12.61 -8.79 -17.59
C LEU A 57 -13.73 -9.71 -17.11
N GLY A 58 -13.91 -9.81 -15.79
CA GLY A 58 -14.98 -10.63 -15.21
C GLY A 58 -16.37 -10.15 -15.65
N MET A 59 -16.62 -8.85 -15.57
CA MET A 59 -17.92 -8.26 -15.93
C MET A 59 -18.20 -8.35 -17.42
N THR A 60 -17.16 -8.22 -18.24
CA THR A 60 -17.24 -8.42 -19.69
C THR A 60 -17.59 -9.86 -20.04
N VAL A 61 -17.01 -10.85 -19.35
CA VAL A 61 -17.36 -12.27 -19.57
C VAL A 61 -18.81 -12.56 -19.20
N LEU A 62 -19.31 -12.02 -18.07
CA LEU A 62 -20.72 -12.16 -17.69
C LEU A 62 -21.65 -11.57 -18.76
N ASN A 63 -21.36 -10.35 -19.22
CA ASN A 63 -22.12 -9.68 -20.26
C ASN A 63 -22.15 -10.48 -21.58
N LEU A 64 -21.00 -10.98 -22.02
CA LEU A 64 -20.89 -11.82 -23.22
C LEU A 64 -21.66 -13.14 -23.10
N ALA A 65 -21.82 -13.66 -21.88
CA ALA A 65 -22.60 -14.86 -21.59
C ALA A 65 -24.10 -14.58 -21.39
N GLY A 66 -24.54 -13.31 -21.41
CA GLY A 66 -25.91 -12.93 -21.10
C GLY A 66 -26.28 -13.10 -19.62
N VAL A 67 -25.29 -13.13 -18.73
CA VAL A 67 -25.48 -13.25 -17.29
C VAL A 67 -25.48 -11.84 -16.68
N PRO A 68 -26.48 -11.48 -15.84
CA PRO A 68 -26.50 -10.18 -15.18
C PRO A 68 -25.26 -9.93 -14.33
N VAL A 69 -24.71 -8.71 -14.44
CA VAL A 69 -23.60 -8.25 -13.60
C VAL A 69 -24.11 -7.93 -12.19
N PRO A 70 -23.49 -8.46 -11.11
CA PRO A 70 -23.88 -8.13 -9.74
C PRO A 70 -23.67 -6.66 -9.41
N GLY A 71 -24.62 -6.04 -8.70
CA GLY A 71 -24.57 -4.61 -8.37
C GLY A 71 -23.43 -4.18 -7.43
N TYR A 72 -22.76 -5.12 -6.77
CA TYR A 72 -21.59 -4.86 -5.92
C TYR A 72 -20.26 -4.91 -6.70
N ALA A 73 -20.27 -5.28 -7.98
CA ALA A 73 -19.07 -5.34 -8.79
C ALA A 73 -18.52 -3.94 -9.09
N GLN A 74 -17.19 -3.80 -9.03
CA GLN A 74 -16.49 -2.53 -9.30
C GLN A 74 -16.01 -2.39 -10.76
N GLY A 75 -16.04 -3.49 -11.52
CA GLY A 75 -15.73 -3.51 -12.94
C GLY A 75 -16.94 -3.17 -13.81
N ARG A 76 -16.70 -2.99 -15.10
CA ARG A 76 -17.76 -2.81 -16.11
C ARG A 76 -17.53 -3.71 -17.32
N ALA A 77 -18.57 -3.92 -18.12
CA ALA A 77 -18.42 -4.58 -19.40
C ALA A 77 -17.94 -3.59 -20.48
N PHE A 78 -16.91 -3.96 -21.24
CA PHE A 78 -16.42 -3.19 -22.40
C PHE A 78 -16.59 -3.94 -23.74
N LEU A 79 -17.12 -5.16 -23.72
CA LEU A 79 -17.51 -5.93 -24.91
C LEU A 79 -18.86 -6.61 -24.68
N GLY A 80 -19.66 -6.72 -25.73
CA GLY A 80 -20.99 -7.34 -25.72
C GLY A 80 -22.08 -6.37 -26.14
N ASN A 81 -23.33 -6.70 -25.78
CA ASN A 81 -24.51 -5.93 -26.18
C ASN A 81 -24.91 -4.86 -25.16
N ASP A 82 -24.69 -5.11 -23.86
CA ASP A 82 -25.01 -4.18 -22.78
C ASP A 82 -23.71 -3.59 -22.22
N LEU A 83 -23.36 -2.38 -22.67
CA LEU A 83 -22.09 -1.73 -22.34
C LEU A 83 -22.33 -0.56 -21.41
N SER A 84 -21.51 -0.46 -20.37
CA SER A 84 -21.44 0.74 -19.55
C SER A 84 -20.64 1.83 -20.27
N PRO A 85 -20.91 3.13 -19.99
CA PRO A 85 -20.13 4.23 -20.54
C PRO A 85 -18.62 4.07 -20.31
N GLU A 86 -17.82 4.63 -21.22
CA GLU A 86 -16.36 4.66 -21.05
C GLU A 86 -15.99 5.36 -19.73
N ARG A 87 -15.05 4.76 -18.99
CA ARG A 87 -14.57 5.32 -17.73
C ARG A 87 -13.60 6.48 -18.00
N ARG A 88 -13.66 7.52 -17.17
CA ARG A 88 -12.68 8.62 -17.19
C ARG A 88 -11.36 8.26 -16.51
N TYR A 89 -11.40 7.35 -15.54
CA TYR A 89 -10.26 6.97 -14.69
C TYR A 89 -10.16 5.45 -14.53
N VAL A 90 -8.93 4.95 -14.45
CA VAL A 90 -8.61 3.64 -13.87
C VAL A 90 -7.85 3.84 -12.56
N HIS A 91 -8.10 2.95 -11.62
CA HIS A 91 -7.55 3.01 -10.28
C HIS A 91 -6.60 1.84 -10.03
N GLY A 92 -5.62 2.04 -9.16
CA GLY A 92 -4.68 1.02 -8.74
C GLY A 92 -4.46 1.06 -7.23
N ALA A 93 -4.27 -0.10 -6.62
CA ALA A 93 -3.92 -0.25 -5.21
C ALA A 93 -2.70 -1.15 -5.05
N ARG A 94 -1.89 -0.84 -4.04
CA ARG A 94 -0.79 -1.64 -3.53
C ARG A 94 -0.84 -1.55 -2.01
N ASP A 95 -0.72 -2.69 -1.35
CA ASP A 95 -0.72 -2.77 0.11
C ASP A 95 0.54 -3.52 0.59
N ARG A 96 0.42 -4.78 1.02
CA ARG A 96 1.57 -5.62 1.41
C ARG A 96 2.22 -6.31 0.21
N MET A 97 3.54 -6.33 0.20
CA MET A 97 4.38 -7.10 -0.73
C MET A 97 5.25 -8.07 0.06
N ASP A 98 4.87 -9.34 0.04
CA ASP A 98 5.49 -10.37 0.88
C ASP A 98 5.51 -9.93 2.36
N GLU A 99 6.70 -9.73 2.95
CA GLU A 99 6.88 -9.30 4.33
C GLU A 99 6.83 -7.78 4.57
N ARG A 100 6.58 -6.95 3.55
CA ARG A 100 6.64 -5.47 3.69
C ARG A 100 5.34 -4.77 3.33
N TYR A 101 4.83 -3.94 4.24
CA TYR A 101 3.72 -3.03 3.97
C TYR A 101 4.20 -1.77 3.22
N ASP A 102 3.46 -1.35 2.20
CA ASP A 102 3.62 -0.05 1.54
C ASP A 102 2.29 0.36 0.89
N ILE A 103 1.45 1.08 1.64
CA ILE A 103 0.10 1.46 1.17
C ILE A 103 0.20 2.59 0.14
N ILE A 104 -0.18 2.28 -1.11
CA ILE A 104 -0.16 3.22 -2.24
C ILE A 104 -1.46 3.11 -3.04
N ARG A 105 -1.96 4.25 -3.50
CA ARG A 105 -3.12 4.34 -4.39
C ARG A 105 -2.76 5.13 -5.64
N ALA A 106 -3.34 4.76 -6.77
CA ALA A 106 -3.11 5.43 -8.05
C ALA A 106 -4.42 5.72 -8.78
N VAL A 107 -4.44 6.84 -9.49
CA VAL A 107 -5.49 7.25 -10.42
C VAL A 107 -4.84 7.57 -11.76
N ARG A 108 -5.36 7.02 -12.85
CA ARG A 108 -4.87 7.32 -14.20
C ARG A 108 -6.04 7.74 -15.08
N ASP A 109 -5.92 8.90 -15.72
CA ASP A 109 -6.75 9.27 -16.87
C ASP A 109 -6.02 8.94 -18.19
N HIS A 110 -6.50 9.43 -19.34
CA HIS A 110 -5.87 9.12 -20.63
C HIS A 110 -4.43 9.63 -20.76
N ARG A 111 -4.03 10.65 -20.00
CA ARG A 111 -2.73 11.29 -20.14
C ARG A 111 -1.94 11.34 -18.84
N TYR A 112 -2.59 11.51 -17.69
CA TYR A 112 -1.92 11.72 -16.41
C TYR A 112 -2.10 10.53 -15.49
N ARG A 113 -1.06 10.27 -14.69
CA ARG A 113 -1.11 9.37 -13.54
C ARG A 113 -0.81 10.14 -12.27
N TYR A 114 -1.66 9.95 -11.27
CA TYR A 114 -1.48 10.37 -9.90
C TYR A 114 -1.20 9.16 -9.03
N ILE A 115 -0.26 9.27 -8.09
CA ILE A 115 0.05 8.27 -7.08
C ILE A 115 0.08 8.96 -5.71
N ARG A 116 -0.58 8.34 -4.72
CA ARG A 116 -0.54 8.73 -3.32
C ARG A 116 0.25 7.69 -2.54
N ASN A 117 1.32 8.13 -1.88
CA ASN A 117 2.11 7.31 -0.95
C ASN A 117 1.63 7.61 0.49
N PHE A 118 1.00 6.63 1.16
CA PHE A 118 0.55 6.82 2.54
C PHE A 118 1.67 6.64 3.56
N GLU A 119 2.73 5.91 3.16
CA GLU A 119 3.92 5.65 3.97
C GLU A 119 5.19 6.24 3.30
N PRO A 120 5.28 7.57 3.11
CA PRO A 120 6.36 8.21 2.36
C PRO A 120 7.72 8.13 3.08
N LEU A 121 7.75 7.79 4.37
CA LEU A 121 8.99 7.63 5.12
C LEU A 121 9.65 6.26 4.90
N LYS A 122 9.02 5.39 4.11
CA LYS A 122 9.62 4.14 3.64
C LYS A 122 10.35 4.40 2.31
N PRO A 123 11.49 3.72 2.06
CA PRO A 123 12.18 3.82 0.78
C PRO A 123 11.27 3.38 -0.37
N TYR A 124 11.65 3.72 -1.62
CA TYR A 124 10.96 3.15 -2.77
C TYR A 124 11.03 1.63 -2.70
N TYR A 125 12.22 1.06 -2.51
CA TYR A 125 12.40 -0.37 -2.38
C TYR A 125 12.82 -0.80 -0.98
N GLN A 126 11.92 -1.49 -0.29
CA GLN A 126 12.22 -2.15 0.98
C GLN A 126 12.93 -3.47 0.72
N TYR A 127 13.83 -3.85 1.63
CA TYR A 127 14.46 -5.17 1.60
C TYR A 127 13.39 -6.26 1.72
N MET A 128 13.41 -7.21 0.79
CA MET A 128 12.56 -8.40 0.79
C MET A 128 13.41 -9.60 0.36
N ASN A 129 13.32 -10.72 1.06
CA ASN A 129 14.20 -11.87 0.85
C ASN A 129 14.18 -12.38 -0.60
N THR A 130 13.00 -12.47 -1.21
CA THR A 130 12.84 -13.10 -2.54
C THR A 130 13.45 -12.28 -3.68
N PRO A 131 13.22 -10.96 -3.80
CA PRO A 131 13.93 -10.17 -4.80
C PRO A 131 15.44 -10.07 -4.55
N GLU A 132 15.88 -9.98 -3.29
CA GLU A 132 17.29 -9.81 -2.93
C GLU A 132 18.16 -11.02 -3.31
N SER A 133 17.57 -12.22 -3.41
CA SER A 133 18.30 -13.39 -3.94
C SER A 133 18.50 -13.35 -5.45
N GLY A 134 17.87 -12.41 -6.18
CA GLY A 134 17.92 -12.31 -7.63
C GLY A 134 19.18 -11.62 -8.16
N ALA A 135 19.73 -12.13 -9.26
CA ALA A 135 20.94 -11.58 -9.89
C ALA A 135 20.83 -10.07 -10.22
N LEU A 136 19.65 -9.61 -10.65
CA LEU A 136 19.41 -8.20 -10.95
C LEU A 136 19.49 -7.32 -9.71
N MET A 137 18.86 -7.71 -8.60
CA MET A 137 18.93 -6.96 -7.34
C MET A 137 20.36 -6.92 -6.82
N ASN A 138 21.10 -8.03 -6.89
CA ASN A 138 22.52 -8.04 -6.53
C ASN A 138 23.35 -7.01 -7.31
N GLN A 139 23.11 -6.88 -8.63
CA GLN A 139 23.78 -5.85 -9.44
C GLN A 139 23.35 -4.42 -9.05
N ILE A 140 22.07 -4.20 -8.73
CA ILE A 140 21.58 -2.91 -8.23
C ILE A 140 22.28 -2.57 -6.91
N ARG A 141 22.36 -3.51 -5.95
CA ARG A 141 23.04 -3.29 -4.67
C ARG A 141 24.54 -2.99 -4.82
N ILE A 142 25.21 -3.60 -5.81
CA ILE A 142 26.60 -3.26 -6.16
C ILE A 142 26.67 -1.83 -6.69
N ALA A 143 25.81 -1.46 -7.64
CA ALA A 143 25.79 -0.13 -8.23
C ALA A 143 25.44 0.97 -7.21
N GLU A 144 24.57 0.69 -6.25
CA GLU A 144 24.26 1.56 -5.10
C GLU A 144 25.52 1.83 -4.27
N ARG A 145 26.20 0.77 -3.81
CA ARG A 145 27.42 0.88 -3.00
C ARG A 145 28.58 1.53 -3.74
N SER A 146 28.62 1.37 -5.07
CA SER A 146 29.64 1.99 -5.92
C SER A 146 29.25 3.39 -6.42
N HIS A 147 28.06 3.89 -6.06
CA HIS A 147 27.52 5.17 -6.53
C HIS A 147 27.50 5.31 -8.07
N THR A 148 27.23 4.22 -8.78
CA THR A 148 27.21 4.17 -10.26
C THR A 148 25.80 4.05 -10.86
N LEU A 149 24.75 4.12 -10.04
CA LEU A 149 23.38 4.10 -10.55
C LEU A 149 23.09 5.32 -11.43
N PRO A 150 22.44 5.12 -12.60
CA PRO A 150 21.97 6.25 -13.41
C PRO A 150 20.89 7.04 -12.66
N PRO A 151 20.68 8.33 -12.96
CA PRO A 151 19.77 9.21 -12.20
C PRO A 151 18.36 8.63 -12.00
N ALA A 152 17.75 8.05 -13.05
CA ALA A 152 16.43 7.43 -12.94
C ALA A 152 16.40 6.22 -11.98
N ALA A 153 17.49 5.45 -11.90
CA ALA A 153 17.61 4.32 -10.99
C ALA A 153 17.93 4.75 -9.55
N GLN A 154 18.52 5.94 -9.35
CA GLN A 154 18.78 6.47 -8.00
C GLN A 154 17.49 6.69 -7.21
N LEU A 155 16.35 6.95 -7.88
CA LEU A 155 15.03 7.03 -7.23
C LEU A 155 14.72 5.76 -6.43
N PHE A 156 15.13 4.59 -6.92
CA PHE A 156 14.95 3.29 -6.27
C PHE A 156 15.68 3.17 -4.92
N SER A 157 16.79 3.90 -4.79
CA SER A 157 17.70 3.87 -3.64
C SER A 157 17.43 4.98 -2.64
N THR A 158 16.43 5.82 -2.88
CA THR A 158 16.06 6.89 -1.95
C THR A 158 15.37 6.32 -0.72
N GLY A 159 15.69 6.86 0.45
CA GLY A 159 15.16 6.44 1.74
C GLY A 159 13.71 6.86 2.01
N PHE A 160 13.15 7.71 1.17
CA PHE A 160 11.80 8.25 1.30
C PHE A 160 11.16 8.46 -0.08
N LYS A 161 9.83 8.45 -0.11
CA LYS A 161 9.00 8.76 -1.27
C LYS A 161 8.38 10.16 -1.12
N PRO A 162 8.08 10.86 -2.21
CA PRO A 162 7.21 12.03 -2.14
C PRO A 162 5.80 11.58 -1.69
N LEU A 163 5.09 12.46 -0.98
CA LEU A 163 3.71 12.19 -0.55
C LEU A 163 2.80 11.93 -1.76
N GLU A 164 3.01 12.68 -2.83
CA GLU A 164 2.22 12.64 -4.05
C GLU A 164 3.13 12.65 -5.28
N GLU A 165 2.72 11.89 -6.28
CA GLU A 165 3.39 11.84 -7.58
C GLU A 165 2.37 12.14 -8.67
N LEU A 166 2.75 12.99 -9.63
CA LEU A 166 1.94 13.33 -10.80
C LEU A 166 2.82 13.26 -12.05
N TYR A 167 2.43 12.43 -13.02
CA TYR A 167 3.19 12.23 -14.25
C TYR A 167 2.35 12.53 -15.49
N ASP A 168 2.97 13.19 -16.47
CA ASP A 168 2.41 13.39 -17.81
C ASP A 168 2.89 12.24 -18.71
N LEU A 169 2.07 11.24 -18.95
CA LEU A 169 2.46 10.01 -19.67
C LEU A 169 2.72 10.24 -21.17
N GLU A 170 2.30 11.37 -21.73
CA GLU A 170 2.64 11.74 -23.13
C GLU A 170 4.07 12.26 -23.24
N ASN A 171 4.48 13.13 -22.30
CA ASN A 171 5.80 13.77 -22.34
C ASN A 171 6.85 13.03 -21.50
N ASP A 172 6.43 12.21 -20.54
CA ASP A 172 7.26 11.43 -19.62
C ASP A 172 6.73 9.98 -19.51
N PRO A 173 6.82 9.18 -20.59
CA PRO A 173 6.26 7.82 -20.64
C PRO A 173 6.94 6.83 -19.68
N HIS A 174 8.05 7.22 -19.06
CA HIS A 174 8.78 6.42 -18.06
C HIS A 174 8.47 6.84 -16.61
N GLU A 175 7.66 7.88 -16.42
CA GLU A 175 7.19 8.36 -15.11
C GLU A 175 8.36 8.69 -14.17
N ILE A 176 9.31 9.48 -14.68
CA ILE A 176 10.54 9.88 -13.98
C ILE A 176 10.42 11.29 -13.39
N HIS A 177 9.70 12.19 -14.07
CA HIS A 177 9.59 13.60 -13.72
C HIS A 177 8.31 13.87 -12.95
N ASN A 178 8.39 13.83 -11.61
CA ASN A 178 7.24 14.12 -10.76
C ASN A 178 6.85 15.61 -10.81
N LEU A 179 5.63 15.89 -11.28
CA LEU A 179 5.06 17.23 -11.42
C LEU A 179 4.22 17.67 -10.21
N ALA A 180 4.12 16.89 -9.14
CA ALA A 180 3.25 17.20 -8.00
C ALA A 180 3.61 18.53 -7.30
N ALA A 181 4.88 18.95 -7.36
CA ALA A 181 5.33 20.22 -6.81
C ALA A 181 5.22 21.40 -7.80
N ASP A 182 4.84 21.16 -9.05
CA ASP A 182 4.71 22.22 -10.07
C ASP A 182 3.40 23.01 -9.86
N PRO A 183 3.47 24.32 -9.54
CA PRO A 183 2.28 25.15 -9.38
C PRO A 183 1.38 25.18 -10.62
N ALA A 184 1.94 25.01 -11.83
CA ALA A 184 1.17 24.95 -13.07
C ALA A 184 0.29 23.69 -13.16
N GLN A 185 0.60 22.65 -12.38
CA GLN A 185 -0.20 21.42 -12.30
C GLN A 185 -1.15 21.39 -11.09
N ALA A 186 -1.23 22.45 -10.27
CA ALA A 186 -1.97 22.43 -9.01
C ALA A 186 -3.45 22.02 -9.15
N GLU A 187 -4.16 22.56 -10.16
CA GLU A 187 -5.56 22.22 -10.42
C GLU A 187 -5.71 20.74 -10.80
N ARG A 188 -4.78 20.22 -11.60
CA ARG A 188 -4.79 18.83 -12.04
C ARG A 188 -4.48 17.88 -10.90
N LEU A 189 -3.47 18.20 -10.10
CA LEU A 189 -3.12 17.46 -8.90
C LEU A 189 -4.32 17.39 -7.94
N ALA A 190 -4.98 18.52 -7.68
CA ALA A 190 -6.17 18.57 -6.83
C ALA A 190 -7.29 17.67 -7.35
N ARG A 191 -7.63 17.76 -8.64
CA ARG A 191 -8.65 16.92 -9.27
C ARG A 191 -8.35 15.42 -9.13
N MET A 192 -7.10 15.00 -9.35
CA MET A 192 -6.76 13.58 -9.29
C MET A 192 -6.65 13.07 -7.85
N ARG A 193 -6.23 13.93 -6.91
CA ARG A 193 -6.30 13.66 -5.46
C ARG A 193 -7.74 13.44 -5.02
N ASP A 194 -8.65 14.34 -5.42
CA ASP A 194 -10.07 14.24 -5.07
C ASP A 194 -10.70 12.96 -5.65
N GLU A 195 -10.35 12.60 -6.89
CA GLU A 195 -10.76 11.33 -7.49
C GLU A 195 -10.22 10.11 -6.71
N CYS A 196 -8.98 10.18 -6.24
CA CYS A 196 -8.39 9.12 -5.43
C CYS A 196 -9.12 8.95 -4.09
N LEU A 197 -9.44 10.05 -3.40
CA LEU A 197 -10.18 10.02 -2.14
C LEU A 197 -11.62 9.54 -2.35
N ARG A 198 -12.29 10.05 -3.38
CA ARG A 198 -13.65 9.65 -3.78
C ARG A 198 -13.72 8.13 -4.02
N TRP A 199 -12.78 7.60 -4.80
CA TRP A 199 -12.71 6.17 -5.08
C TRP A 199 -12.52 5.34 -3.82
N GLN A 200 -11.58 5.70 -2.95
CA GLN A 200 -11.34 4.98 -1.69
C GLN A 200 -12.58 4.94 -0.79
N ILE A 201 -13.32 6.05 -0.70
CA ILE A 201 -14.60 6.12 0.03
C ILE A 201 -15.65 5.22 -0.62
N GLU A 202 -15.80 5.30 -1.94
CA GLU A 202 -16.77 4.51 -2.71
C GLU A 202 -16.54 3.01 -2.53
N ILE A 203 -15.28 2.55 -2.65
CA ILE A 203 -14.95 1.14 -2.52
C ILE A 203 -14.89 0.66 -1.07
N ARG A 204 -15.02 1.58 -0.10
CA ARG A 204 -14.77 1.33 1.34
C ARG A 204 -13.43 0.63 1.50
N ASP A 205 -12.37 1.34 1.16
CA ASP A 205 -11.02 0.81 0.99
C ASP A 205 -10.50 0.11 2.26
N LEU A 206 -10.58 -1.22 2.24
CA LEU A 206 -10.13 -2.05 3.34
C LEU A 206 -8.60 -2.03 3.50
N GLY A 207 -7.84 -1.67 2.45
CA GLY A 207 -6.39 -1.56 2.56
C GLY A 207 -5.91 -0.41 3.45
N LEU A 208 -6.81 0.48 3.88
CA LEU A 208 -6.54 1.48 4.93
C LEU A 208 -6.76 0.93 6.35
N VAL A 209 -7.26 -0.29 6.51
CA VAL A 209 -7.37 -1.00 7.79
C VAL A 209 -6.13 -1.89 7.95
N PRO A 210 -5.38 -1.79 9.06
CA PRO A 210 -4.21 -2.66 9.28
C PRO A 210 -4.58 -4.15 9.23
N GLU A 211 -3.75 -5.00 8.63
CA GLU A 211 -4.05 -6.45 8.52
C GLU A 211 -4.31 -7.12 9.87
N ALA A 212 -3.66 -6.66 10.95
CA ALA A 212 -3.94 -7.13 12.31
C ALA A 212 -5.39 -6.83 12.75
N GLU A 213 -5.96 -5.69 12.35
CA GLU A 213 -7.36 -5.36 12.62
C GLU A 213 -8.30 -6.10 11.68
N ILE A 214 -7.90 -6.36 10.44
CA ILE A 214 -8.69 -7.20 9.51
C ILE A 214 -8.83 -8.60 10.11
N GLU A 215 -7.74 -9.20 10.60
CA GLU A 215 -7.72 -10.52 11.25
C GLU A 215 -8.66 -10.58 12.46
N VAL A 216 -8.68 -9.54 13.30
CA VAL A 216 -9.57 -9.47 14.46
C VAL A 216 -11.02 -9.27 14.04
N ARG A 217 -11.30 -8.34 13.12
CA ARG A 217 -12.67 -8.00 12.69
C ARG A 217 -13.32 -9.09 11.86
N GLU A 218 -12.54 -9.88 11.12
CA GLU A 218 -13.05 -10.98 10.29
C GLU A 218 -13.72 -12.06 11.15
N GLN A 219 -13.27 -12.30 12.37
CA GLN A 219 -13.88 -13.28 13.29
C GLN A 219 -15.34 -12.96 13.65
N GLY A 220 -15.72 -11.68 13.56
CA GLY A 220 -17.08 -11.19 13.83
C GLY A 220 -17.85 -10.79 12.56
N SER A 221 -17.30 -11.03 11.36
CA SER A 221 -17.88 -10.61 10.09
C SER A 221 -18.28 -11.82 9.23
N GLU A 222 -19.26 -11.67 8.34
CA GLU A 222 -19.63 -12.74 7.39
C GLU A 222 -18.51 -13.01 6.38
N SER A 223 -17.77 -11.97 5.99
CA SER A 223 -16.60 -12.04 5.14
C SER A 223 -15.69 -10.82 5.33
N THR A 224 -14.44 -10.91 4.85
CA THR A 224 -13.54 -9.75 4.73
C THR A 224 -14.21 -8.57 3.98
N PHE A 225 -15.01 -8.85 2.94
CA PHE A 225 -15.70 -7.80 2.15
C PHE A 225 -16.68 -6.98 2.99
N ASP A 226 -17.27 -7.60 4.01
CA ASP A 226 -18.33 -7.01 4.84
C ASP A 226 -17.80 -6.13 5.97
N ILE A 227 -16.53 -6.26 6.37
CA ILE A 227 -15.93 -5.56 7.51
C ILE A 227 -16.30 -4.06 7.54
N LEU A 228 -16.06 -3.36 6.42
CA LEU A 228 -16.37 -1.93 6.31
C LEU A 228 -17.76 -1.64 5.77
N ARG A 229 -18.56 -2.65 5.39
CA ARG A 229 -19.88 -2.49 4.75
C ARG A 229 -21.04 -2.70 5.71
N SER A 230 -20.94 -3.67 6.60
CA SER A 230 -22.00 -4.03 7.55
C SER A 230 -21.77 -3.43 8.93
N ALA A 231 -20.52 -3.43 9.39
CA ALA A 231 -20.16 -3.09 10.77
C ALA A 231 -19.61 -1.66 10.94
N THR A 232 -19.48 -0.88 9.86
CA THR A 232 -18.87 0.45 9.90
C THR A 232 -19.77 1.52 9.28
N GLU A 233 -20.03 2.57 10.04
CA GLU A 233 -20.77 3.74 9.56
C GLU A 233 -20.06 4.41 8.37
N ALA A 234 -20.84 4.91 7.42
CA ALA A 234 -20.28 5.59 6.25
C ALA A 234 -19.44 6.83 6.62
N SER A 235 -19.82 7.54 7.69
CA SER A 235 -19.06 8.62 8.31
C SER A 235 -17.66 8.17 8.73
N THR A 236 -17.55 7.01 9.38
CA THR A 236 -16.27 6.44 9.82
C THR A 236 -15.38 6.08 8.64
N VAL A 237 -15.93 5.56 7.54
CA VAL A 237 -15.15 5.30 6.31
C VAL A 237 -14.57 6.61 5.76
N VAL A 238 -15.36 7.67 5.71
CA VAL A 238 -14.88 8.99 5.26
C VAL A 238 -13.80 9.54 6.19
N GLN A 239 -13.96 9.40 7.51
CA GLN A 239 -12.97 9.82 8.49
C GLN A 239 -11.67 9.03 8.36
N LEU A 240 -11.74 7.71 8.16
CA LEU A 240 -10.59 6.84 7.95
C LEU A 240 -9.79 7.27 6.72
N VAL A 241 -10.44 7.45 5.57
CA VAL A 241 -9.79 7.84 4.31
C VAL A 241 -9.10 9.20 4.46
N ASN A 242 -9.80 10.18 5.02
CA ASN A 242 -9.25 11.53 5.20
C ASN A 242 -8.09 11.55 6.20
N LEU A 243 -8.19 10.79 7.29
CA LEU A 243 -7.13 10.74 8.30
C LEU A 243 -5.90 10.01 7.78
N ALA A 244 -6.07 8.91 7.05
CA ALA A 244 -4.96 8.20 6.40
C ALA A 244 -4.18 9.13 5.46
N ALA A 245 -4.88 9.97 4.69
CA ALA A 245 -4.23 11.00 3.88
C ALA A 245 -3.43 11.99 4.77
N LYS A 246 -4.02 12.51 5.85
CA LYS A 246 -3.38 13.48 6.75
C LYS A 246 -2.18 12.94 7.54
N ALA A 247 -2.09 11.63 7.75
CA ALA A 247 -1.03 10.99 8.56
C ALA A 247 0.41 11.23 8.07
N SER A 248 0.57 11.80 6.88
CA SER A 248 1.88 12.11 6.31
C SER A 248 2.05 13.60 5.94
N GLU A 249 1.17 14.49 6.43
CA GLU A 249 1.21 15.95 6.18
C GLU A 249 2.03 16.74 7.23
N GLY A 250 2.69 16.02 8.14
CA GLY A 250 3.56 16.61 9.16
C GLY A 250 2.80 17.41 10.22
N LEU A 251 3.43 18.46 10.74
CA LEU A 251 2.88 19.28 11.84
C LEU A 251 1.55 19.97 11.49
N SER A 252 1.25 20.17 10.21
CA SER A 252 -0.02 20.76 9.77
C SER A 252 -1.24 19.91 10.15
N ALA A 253 -1.06 18.59 10.27
CA ALA A 253 -2.10 17.65 10.66
C ALA A 253 -2.12 17.33 12.17
N LEU A 254 -1.22 17.91 12.97
CA LEU A 254 -1.00 17.52 14.37
C LEU A 254 -2.30 17.49 15.19
N SER A 255 -3.15 18.52 15.05
CA SER A 255 -4.42 18.60 15.77
C SER A 255 -5.38 17.46 15.41
N ASP A 256 -5.54 17.17 14.11
CA ASP A 256 -6.41 16.11 13.63
C ASP A 256 -5.92 14.73 14.11
N LEU A 257 -4.60 14.51 14.07
CA LEU A 257 -3.97 13.25 14.49
C LEU A 257 -4.15 12.99 15.98
N LYS A 258 -4.01 14.04 16.83
CA LYS A 258 -4.27 13.94 18.27
C LYS A 258 -5.74 13.64 18.56
N GLN A 259 -6.66 14.30 17.85
CA GLN A 259 -8.09 14.05 18.01
C GLN A 259 -8.46 12.61 17.64
N ALA A 260 -7.84 12.06 16.60
CA ALA A 260 -8.10 10.71 16.13
C ALA A 260 -7.76 9.61 17.15
N LEU A 261 -6.84 9.86 18.09
CA LEU A 261 -6.46 8.87 19.12
C LEU A 261 -7.61 8.47 20.04
N GLN A 262 -8.67 9.30 20.12
CA GLN A 262 -9.86 9.04 20.95
C GLN A 262 -11.03 8.48 20.14
N HIS A 263 -10.82 8.13 18.86
CA HIS A 263 -11.88 7.63 18.00
C HIS A 263 -12.32 6.23 18.41
N SER A 264 -13.61 5.92 18.23
CA SER A 264 -14.18 4.60 18.58
C SER A 264 -13.62 3.47 17.71
N ASP A 265 -13.42 3.74 16.41
CA ASP A 265 -12.82 2.79 15.47
C ASP A 265 -11.28 2.73 15.57
N ALA A 266 -10.74 1.53 15.71
CA ALA A 266 -9.30 1.27 15.88
C ALA A 266 -8.45 1.65 14.65
N ALA A 267 -8.96 1.54 13.42
CA ALA A 267 -8.22 1.92 12.23
C ALA A 267 -8.01 3.44 12.15
N VAL A 268 -8.98 4.22 12.66
CA VAL A 268 -8.83 5.67 12.79
C VAL A 268 -7.78 6.01 13.85
N ARG A 269 -7.83 5.35 15.02
CA ARG A 269 -6.77 5.53 16.06
C ARG A 269 -5.39 5.16 15.53
N TYR A 270 -5.29 4.05 14.78
CA TYR A 270 -4.07 3.59 14.14
C TYR A 270 -3.43 4.67 13.24
N TRP A 271 -4.21 5.31 12.35
CA TRP A 271 -3.68 6.37 11.50
C TRP A 271 -3.31 7.63 12.28
N GLY A 272 -4.02 7.94 13.38
CA GLY A 272 -3.62 9.00 14.31
C GLY A 272 -2.25 8.73 14.93
N ALA A 273 -2.07 7.55 15.51
CA ALA A 273 -0.81 7.13 16.14
C ALA A 273 0.33 7.04 15.11
N THR A 274 0.06 6.47 13.94
CA THR A 274 1.00 6.37 12.82
C THR A 274 1.45 7.75 12.36
N GLY A 275 0.53 8.71 12.22
CA GLY A 275 0.87 10.06 11.81
C GLY A 275 1.69 10.83 12.83
N LEU A 276 1.39 10.69 14.12
CA LEU A 276 2.23 11.25 15.19
C LEU A 276 3.63 10.64 15.18
N GLY A 277 3.74 9.32 14.99
CA GLY A 277 5.03 8.64 14.81
C GLY A 277 5.77 9.06 13.54
N ASN A 278 5.06 9.40 12.46
CA ASN A 278 5.65 9.93 11.24
C ASN A 278 6.24 11.32 11.44
N ILE A 279 5.57 12.19 12.22
CA ILE A 279 6.13 13.48 12.64
C ILE A 279 7.39 13.24 13.48
N GLY A 280 7.36 12.29 14.42
CA GLY A 280 8.51 11.92 15.27
C GLY A 280 8.79 12.94 16.35
N GLU A 281 10.07 13.19 16.66
CA GLU A 281 10.54 14.12 17.71
C GLU A 281 9.82 15.49 17.76
N PRO A 282 9.52 16.18 16.64
CA PRO A 282 8.73 17.42 16.66
C PRO A 282 7.32 17.29 17.29
N ALA A 283 6.77 16.08 17.38
CA ALA A 283 5.50 15.78 18.04
C ALA A 283 5.68 15.16 19.44
N ALA A 284 6.87 15.23 20.06
CA ALA A 284 7.15 14.68 21.39
C ALA A 284 6.20 15.16 22.49
N ALA A 285 5.58 16.34 22.35
CA ALA A 285 4.52 16.82 23.25
C ALA A 285 3.26 15.92 23.26
N ALA A 286 3.09 15.05 22.27
CA ALA A 286 2.04 14.04 22.20
C ALA A 286 2.48 12.66 22.71
N ALA A 287 3.70 12.51 23.23
CA ALA A 287 4.20 11.22 23.71
C ALA A 287 3.32 10.62 24.82
N GLY A 288 2.80 11.45 25.74
CA GLY A 288 1.87 10.98 26.77
C GLY A 288 0.55 10.43 26.19
N ASP A 289 0.08 10.99 25.08
CA ASP A 289 -1.10 10.50 24.37
C ASP A 289 -0.82 9.13 23.73
N LEU A 290 0.37 8.92 23.16
CA LEU A 290 0.79 7.62 22.61
C LEU A 290 1.06 6.58 23.71
N GLN A 291 1.63 6.98 24.85
CA GLN A 291 1.86 6.10 25.98
C GLN A 291 0.56 5.50 26.50
N ALA A 292 -0.52 6.29 26.55
CA ALA A 292 -1.85 5.79 26.93
C ALA A 292 -2.38 4.71 25.96
N LEU A 293 -2.01 4.79 24.67
CA LEU A 293 -2.42 3.81 23.65
C LEU A 293 -1.63 2.50 23.68
N LEU A 294 -0.57 2.38 24.50
CA LEU A 294 0.10 1.09 24.71
C LEU A 294 -0.83 0.05 25.37
N GLY A 295 -1.90 0.49 26.02
CA GLY A 295 -2.97 -0.37 26.56
C GLY A 295 -4.21 -0.49 25.68
N ASP A 296 -4.18 -0.02 24.42
CA ASP A 296 -5.33 -0.07 23.51
C ASP A 296 -5.76 -1.54 23.27
N PRO A 297 -7.05 -1.86 23.15
CA PRO A 297 -7.50 -3.22 22.82
C PRO A 297 -6.98 -3.72 21.47
N ALA A 298 -6.74 -2.82 20.51
CA ALA A 298 -6.30 -3.15 19.15
C ALA A 298 -4.77 -3.29 19.07
N PRO A 299 -4.24 -4.47 18.70
CA PRO A 299 -2.79 -4.66 18.54
C PRO A 299 -2.15 -3.67 17.57
N SER A 300 -2.82 -3.35 16.46
CA SER A 300 -2.28 -2.39 15.49
C SER A 300 -2.07 -1.00 16.09
N VAL A 301 -2.96 -0.57 16.99
CA VAL A 301 -2.88 0.73 17.67
C VAL A 301 -1.74 0.73 18.68
N ARG A 302 -1.60 -0.35 19.47
CA ARG A 302 -0.47 -0.53 20.40
C ARG A 302 0.87 -0.47 19.67
N ILE A 303 1.00 -1.18 18.54
CA ILE A 303 2.22 -1.20 17.71
C ILE A 303 2.51 0.18 17.12
N ALA A 304 1.51 0.86 16.55
CA ALA A 304 1.68 2.19 15.99
C ALA A 304 2.10 3.23 17.05
N ALA A 305 1.51 3.16 18.25
CA ALA A 305 1.86 4.00 19.38
C ALA A 305 3.29 3.73 19.88
N ALA A 306 3.65 2.45 20.04
CA ALA A 306 4.98 2.03 20.45
C ALA A 306 6.07 2.48 19.47
N ARG A 307 5.85 2.28 18.16
CA ARG A 307 6.71 2.82 17.10
C ARG A 307 6.83 4.35 17.21
N GLY A 308 5.71 5.04 17.41
CA GLY A 308 5.69 6.50 17.53
C GLY A 308 6.51 7.00 18.73
N LEU A 309 6.39 6.36 19.89
CA LEU A 309 7.21 6.67 21.08
C LEU A 309 8.70 6.50 20.81
N CYS A 310 9.10 5.38 20.19
CA CYS A 310 10.50 5.16 19.81
C CYS A 310 11.01 6.28 18.88
N ARG A 311 10.21 6.68 17.89
CA ARG A 311 10.54 7.76 16.95
C ARG A 311 10.54 9.18 17.57
N MET A 312 9.96 9.32 18.76
CA MET A 312 9.98 10.56 19.55
C MET A 312 11.12 10.57 20.58
N GLY A 313 11.96 9.52 20.64
CA GLY A 313 13.06 9.42 21.60
C GLY A 313 12.72 8.70 22.91
N PHE A 314 11.53 8.09 23.02
CA PHE A 314 11.05 7.36 24.20
C PHE A 314 11.08 5.84 23.97
N ALA A 315 12.21 5.33 23.47
CA ALA A 315 12.37 3.92 23.11
C ALA A 315 12.24 2.97 24.31
N ASP A 316 12.62 3.42 25.51
CA ASP A 316 12.43 2.71 26.78
C ASP A 316 10.96 2.41 27.09
N GLN A 317 10.04 3.24 26.58
CA GLN A 317 8.60 3.05 26.75
C GLN A 317 7.97 2.25 25.59
N GLY A 318 8.45 2.45 24.35
CA GLY A 318 7.88 1.80 23.17
C GLY A 318 8.36 0.36 22.96
N LEU A 319 9.64 0.07 23.17
CA LEU A 319 10.22 -1.25 22.89
C LEU A 319 9.52 -2.40 23.65
N PRO A 320 9.19 -2.28 24.95
CA PRO A 320 8.50 -3.36 25.67
C PRO A 320 7.19 -3.79 25.01
N ALA A 321 6.40 -2.84 24.50
CA ALA A 321 5.15 -3.15 23.82
C ALA A 321 5.39 -3.85 22.47
N LEU A 322 6.40 -3.44 21.70
CA LEU A 322 6.77 -4.15 20.47
C LEU A 322 7.25 -5.58 20.74
N GLN A 323 7.99 -5.79 21.84
CA GLN A 323 8.45 -7.13 22.24
C GLN A 323 7.29 -8.04 22.67
N GLU A 324 6.30 -7.49 23.39
CA GLU A 324 5.08 -8.23 23.74
C GLU A 324 4.28 -8.62 22.49
N GLU A 325 4.18 -7.73 21.51
CA GLU A 325 3.47 -7.99 20.26
C GLU A 325 4.16 -9.02 19.35
N LEU A 326 5.47 -9.27 19.51
CA LEU A 326 6.16 -10.34 18.77
C LEU A 326 5.64 -11.75 19.13
N VAL A 327 4.96 -11.90 20.26
CA VAL A 327 4.43 -13.18 20.74
C VAL A 327 2.90 -13.16 20.93
N SER A 328 2.21 -12.12 20.45
CA SER A 328 0.74 -12.05 20.55
C SER A 328 0.06 -13.09 19.65
N ASP A 329 -1.20 -13.42 19.93
CA ASP A 329 -1.95 -14.41 19.15
C ASP A 329 -2.31 -13.92 17.74
N VAL A 330 -2.22 -12.60 17.49
CA VAL A 330 -2.59 -11.98 16.21
C VAL A 330 -1.41 -12.05 15.24
N GLN A 331 -1.51 -12.90 14.23
CA GLN A 331 -0.42 -13.22 13.32
C GLN A 331 0.13 -11.98 12.61
N TRP A 332 -0.76 -11.12 12.11
CA TRP A 332 -0.33 -9.90 11.41
C TRP A 332 0.14 -8.80 12.38
N GLY A 333 -0.26 -8.88 13.66
CA GLY A 333 0.31 -8.08 14.75
C GLY A 333 1.78 -8.40 14.97
N ARG A 334 2.12 -9.70 15.09
CA ARG A 334 3.51 -10.16 15.19
C ARG A 334 4.38 -9.68 14.02
N LEU A 335 3.87 -9.75 12.79
CA LEU A 335 4.59 -9.24 11.62
C LEU A 335 4.80 -7.72 11.69
N ALA A 336 3.76 -6.96 12.03
CA ALA A 336 3.86 -5.51 12.16
C ALA A 336 4.84 -5.09 13.26
N ALA A 337 4.89 -5.80 14.38
CA ALA A 337 5.86 -5.58 15.45
C ALA A 337 7.30 -5.88 15.01
N ALA A 338 7.52 -6.99 14.30
CA ALA A 338 8.83 -7.33 13.74
C ALA A 338 9.31 -6.26 12.74
N ILE A 339 8.42 -5.74 11.90
CA ILE A 339 8.74 -4.65 10.96
C ILE A 339 9.09 -3.37 11.72
N ALA A 340 8.31 -2.99 12.74
CA ALA A 340 8.58 -1.81 13.53
C ALA A 340 9.95 -1.90 14.23
N LEU A 341 10.34 -3.08 14.74
CA LEU A 341 11.66 -3.31 15.33
C LEU A 341 12.79 -3.26 14.29
N ASP A 342 12.59 -3.83 13.10
CA ASP A 342 13.54 -3.76 11.99
C ASP A 342 13.76 -2.30 11.53
N GLU A 343 12.71 -1.47 11.49
CA GLU A 343 12.80 -0.04 11.14
C GLU A 343 13.52 0.83 12.19
N LEU A 344 13.71 0.34 13.42
CA LEU A 344 14.35 1.08 14.50
C LEU A 344 15.88 0.94 14.52
N ASP A 345 16.45 0.11 13.64
CA ASP A 345 17.89 -0.15 13.53
C ASP A 345 18.50 -0.44 14.93
N GLU A 346 19.60 0.24 15.28
CA GLU A 346 20.29 0.10 16.56
C GLU A 346 19.42 0.40 17.79
N ALA A 347 18.37 1.23 17.64
CA ALA A 347 17.46 1.48 18.76
C ALA A 347 16.68 0.22 19.16
N ALA A 348 16.54 -0.78 18.27
CA ALA A 348 15.93 -2.07 18.59
C ALA A 348 16.87 -3.05 19.30
N ARG A 349 18.15 -2.72 19.53
CA ARG A 349 19.11 -3.62 20.20
C ARG A 349 18.61 -4.22 21.52
N PRO A 350 17.87 -3.51 22.40
CA PRO A 350 17.29 -4.10 23.61
C PRO A 350 16.29 -5.24 23.33
N ALA A 351 15.66 -5.26 22.15
CA ALA A 351 14.73 -6.30 21.72
C ALA A 351 15.41 -7.49 21.01
N LEU A 352 16.75 -7.53 20.92
CA LEU A 352 17.48 -8.58 20.20
C LEU A 352 17.15 -10.01 20.66
N ALA A 353 16.92 -10.22 21.97
CA ALA A 353 16.52 -11.52 22.48
C ALA A 353 15.14 -11.93 21.93
N SER A 354 14.14 -11.03 22.03
CA SER A 354 12.79 -11.27 21.50
C SER A 354 12.79 -11.48 19.98
N LEU A 355 13.64 -10.77 19.23
CA LEU A 355 13.80 -10.97 17.79
C LEU A 355 14.38 -12.35 17.46
N LYS A 356 15.31 -12.87 18.27
CA LYS A 356 15.84 -14.24 18.11
C LYS A 356 14.77 -15.29 18.42
N ASP A 357 13.99 -15.08 19.48
CA ASP A 357 12.88 -15.98 19.82
C ASP A 357 11.84 -16.02 18.70
N ALA A 358 11.61 -14.88 18.01
CA ALA A 358 10.71 -14.79 16.85
C ALA A 358 11.22 -15.52 15.59
N LEU A 359 12.43 -16.10 15.59
CA LEU A 359 12.91 -16.97 14.49
C LEU A 359 12.35 -18.39 14.58
N GLU A 360 11.88 -18.80 15.76
CA GLU A 360 11.42 -20.16 16.02
C GLU A 360 9.90 -20.23 16.11
N ASN A 361 9.32 -21.38 15.72
CA ASN A 361 7.90 -21.72 15.91
C ASN A 361 6.89 -20.70 15.33
N GLN A 362 7.28 -19.90 14.34
CA GLN A 362 6.36 -18.98 13.67
C GLN A 362 5.67 -19.67 12.47
N PRO A 363 4.32 -19.72 12.42
CA PRO A 363 3.60 -20.28 11.28
C PRO A 363 3.72 -19.40 10.02
N ASN A 364 3.94 -18.09 10.21
CA ASN A 364 4.11 -17.14 9.14
C ASN A 364 5.60 -16.87 8.88
N LYS A 365 6.10 -17.41 7.76
CA LYS A 365 7.49 -17.22 7.30
C LYS A 365 7.92 -15.75 7.18
N TYR A 366 6.98 -14.82 6.97
CA TYR A 366 7.31 -13.41 6.84
C TYR A 366 7.83 -12.81 8.15
N ILE A 367 7.33 -13.28 9.29
CA ILE A 367 7.82 -12.85 10.61
C ILE A 367 9.29 -13.25 10.76
N VAL A 368 9.59 -14.52 10.44
CA VAL A 368 10.95 -15.09 10.50
C VAL A 368 11.92 -14.32 9.59
N ARG A 369 11.50 -13.98 8.37
CA ARG A 369 12.32 -13.21 7.42
C ARG A 369 12.68 -11.82 7.94
N VAL A 370 11.69 -11.09 8.48
CA VAL A 370 11.90 -9.74 9.01
C VAL A 370 12.76 -9.79 10.26
N ALA A 371 12.42 -10.66 11.21
CA ALA A 371 13.20 -10.83 12.43
C ALA A 371 14.64 -11.25 12.13
N ASN A 372 14.87 -12.16 11.19
CA ASN A 372 16.22 -12.58 10.81
C ASN A 372 17.04 -11.45 10.20
N LYS A 373 16.42 -10.64 9.34
CA LYS A 373 17.09 -9.44 8.81
C LYS A 373 17.49 -8.49 9.95
N ALA A 374 16.57 -8.16 10.85
CA ALA A 374 16.85 -7.29 11.98
C ALA A 374 17.97 -7.83 12.89
N VAL A 375 17.94 -9.14 13.20
CA VAL A 375 18.99 -9.82 13.97
C VAL A 375 20.34 -9.74 13.25
N ASN A 376 20.37 -9.97 11.94
CA ASN A 376 21.58 -9.88 11.14
C ASN A 376 22.17 -8.48 11.14
N ASP A 377 21.35 -7.46 10.95
CA ASP A 377 21.81 -6.07 10.92
C ASP A 377 22.35 -5.66 12.31
N LEU A 378 21.65 -6.00 13.40
CA LEU A 378 22.09 -5.72 14.78
C LEU A 378 23.38 -6.45 15.20
N LEU A 379 23.67 -7.61 14.59
CA LEU A 379 24.86 -8.41 14.88
C LEU A 379 25.98 -8.23 13.86
N GLY A 380 25.74 -7.55 12.74
CA GLY A 380 26.67 -7.50 11.61
C GLY A 380 26.90 -8.87 10.97
N THR A 381 25.89 -9.72 10.91
CA THR A 381 25.94 -11.08 10.35
C THR A 381 25.15 -11.19 9.03
N ALA A 382 25.26 -12.34 8.36
CA ALA A 382 24.52 -12.63 7.13
C ALA A 382 23.91 -14.05 7.18
N HIS A 383 23.38 -14.43 8.35
CA HIS A 383 22.77 -15.75 8.53
C HIS A 383 21.49 -15.87 7.70
N GLU A 384 21.41 -16.89 6.87
CA GLU A 384 20.18 -17.24 6.16
C GLU A 384 19.36 -18.22 7.01
N VAL A 385 18.08 -17.94 7.19
CA VAL A 385 17.11 -18.87 7.79
C VAL A 385 16.34 -19.58 6.67
N PRO A 386 16.12 -20.92 6.76
CA PRO A 386 15.46 -21.73 5.74
C PRO A 386 14.07 -21.26 5.31
#